data_AF-A0A2H0SD12-F1
#
_entry.id   AF-A0A2H0SD12-F1
#
_cell.length_a   1.000
_cell.length_b   1.000
_cell.length_c   1.000
_cell.angle_alpha   90.00
_cell.angle_beta   90.00
_cell.angle_gamma   90.00
#
_symmetry.space_group_name_H-M   'P 1'
#
loop_
_entity.id
_entity.type
_entity.pdbx_description
1 polymer ?
#
loop_
_entity_poly.entity_id
_entity_poly.type
_entity_poly.pdbx_seq_one_letter_code
_entity_poly.pdbx_strand_id
1 'polypeptide(L)'
;MENKALKIGFSVFAAFAVIFGVVRINQGIRITNADQARKEEYTSALEDAKSRVLDTDEDGLTDWEEVNVFNTSAYLADSDSDGINDKDEIDKGTDPNCEQGKICGSDIIGAVEEAQKEIDAAQKAEPQEFTQLITDFSGESQAALNALEQGNIPTPDQIRALLRDSGIPEDQVNLASDEELIQLFQEVSSQQ
;
A
#
# COMPACT_ATOMS: atom_id res chain seq x y z
N MET A 1 -96.69 10.51 -29.17
CA MET A 1 -95.82 10.94 -28.05
C MET A 1 -94.57 10.05 -27.89
N GLU A 2 -94.36 9.04 -28.75
CA GLU A 2 -93.26 8.06 -28.64
C GLU A 2 -91.83 8.64 -28.72
N ASN A 3 -91.57 9.63 -29.56
CA ASN A 3 -90.20 10.14 -29.76
C ASN A 3 -89.68 11.07 -28.64
N LYS A 4 -90.55 11.52 -27.73
CA LYS A 4 -90.14 12.40 -26.62
C LYS A 4 -89.54 11.58 -25.47
N ALA A 5 -90.14 10.44 -25.13
CA ALA A 5 -89.62 9.56 -24.09
C ALA A 5 -88.26 8.95 -24.45
N LEU A 6 -88.07 8.55 -25.72
CA LEU A 6 -86.81 7.97 -26.20
C LEU A 6 -85.64 8.99 -26.16
N LYS A 7 -85.88 10.24 -26.55
CA LYS A 7 -84.88 11.31 -26.52
C LYS A 7 -84.49 11.70 -25.08
N ILE A 8 -85.45 11.70 -24.17
CA ILE A 8 -85.18 11.95 -22.75
C ILE A 8 -84.36 10.80 -22.15
N GLY A 9 -84.71 9.54 -22.46
CA GLY A 9 -83.94 8.37 -22.02
C GLY A 9 -82.49 8.37 -22.52
N PHE A 10 -82.27 8.72 -23.78
CA PHE A 10 -80.90 8.80 -24.34
C PHE A 10 -80.08 9.95 -23.74
N SER A 11 -80.72 11.09 -23.47
CA SER A 11 -80.07 12.24 -22.83
C SER A 11 -79.64 11.94 -21.38
N VAL A 12 -80.50 11.28 -20.61
CA VAL A 12 -80.20 10.87 -19.23
C VAL A 12 -79.10 9.81 -19.20
N PHE A 13 -79.13 8.84 -20.11
CA PHE A 13 -78.08 7.83 -20.24
C PHE A 13 -76.72 8.46 -20.64
N ALA A 14 -76.73 9.42 -21.57
CA ALA A 14 -75.52 10.13 -21.97
C ALA A 14 -74.93 10.95 -20.82
N ALA A 15 -75.76 11.65 -20.04
CA ALA A 15 -75.30 12.39 -18.86
C ALA A 15 -74.70 11.47 -17.80
N PHE A 16 -75.32 10.31 -17.55
CA PHE A 16 -74.77 9.30 -16.64
C PHE A 16 -73.44 8.73 -17.13
N ALA A 17 -73.31 8.43 -18.42
CA ALA A 17 -72.07 7.91 -19.00
C ALA A 17 -70.91 8.93 -18.90
N VAL A 18 -71.20 10.22 -19.11
CA VAL A 18 -70.19 11.29 -18.96
C VAL A 18 -69.78 11.44 -17.50
N ILE A 19 -70.73 11.43 -16.56
CA ILE A 19 -70.42 11.55 -15.12
C ILE A 19 -69.62 10.33 -14.64
N PHE A 20 -70.05 9.11 -14.99
CA PHE A 20 -69.30 7.89 -14.64
C PHE A 20 -67.93 7.83 -15.32
N GLY A 21 -67.82 8.30 -16.56
CA GLY A 21 -66.53 8.41 -17.28
C GLY A 21 -65.56 9.36 -16.58
N VAL A 22 -66.03 10.56 -16.22
CA VAL A 22 -65.21 11.57 -15.51
C VAL A 22 -64.82 11.09 -14.11
N VAL A 23 -65.72 10.44 -13.37
CA VAL A 23 -65.43 9.88 -12.03
C VAL A 23 -64.41 8.73 -12.11
N ARG A 24 -64.49 7.87 -13.13
CA ARG A 24 -63.52 6.79 -13.35
C ARG A 24 -62.14 7.31 -13.76
N ILE A 25 -62.09 8.37 -14.56
CA ILE A 25 -60.84 9.02 -14.98
C ILE A 25 -60.14 9.71 -13.80
N ASN A 26 -60.90 10.35 -12.90
CA ASN A 26 -60.33 11.02 -11.73
C ASN A 26 -59.86 10.04 -10.62
N GLN A 27 -60.14 8.73 -10.79
CA GLN A 27 -59.61 7.63 -9.98
C GLN A 27 -58.49 6.83 -10.70
N GLY A 28 -58.07 7.26 -11.90
CA GLY A 28 -57.21 6.50 -12.81
C GLY A 28 -55.72 6.84 -12.70
N ILE A 29 -54.95 5.86 -12.20
CA ILE A 29 -53.48 5.77 -12.12
C ILE A 29 -52.81 6.79 -11.17
N ARG A 30 -52.84 6.48 -9.87
CA ARG A 30 -51.82 6.99 -8.95
C ARG A 30 -50.59 6.08 -9.09
N ILE A 31 -49.54 6.55 -9.76
CA ILE A 31 -48.21 5.93 -9.62
C ILE A 31 -47.80 6.17 -8.17
N THR A 32 -47.76 5.11 -7.38
CA THR A 32 -47.33 5.18 -5.98
C THR A 32 -45.80 5.06 -5.91
N ASN A 33 -45.18 5.49 -4.80
CA ASN A 33 -43.74 5.25 -4.57
C ASN A 33 -43.40 3.74 -4.62
N ALA A 34 -44.36 2.87 -4.31
CA ALA A 34 -44.20 1.42 -4.45
C ALA A 34 -44.12 0.97 -5.92
N ASP A 35 -44.75 1.67 -6.86
CA ASP A 35 -44.63 1.40 -8.29
C ASP A 35 -43.28 1.89 -8.85
N GLN A 36 -42.71 2.95 -8.27
CA GLN A 36 -41.35 3.39 -8.60
C GLN A 36 -40.29 2.42 -8.07
N ALA A 37 -40.43 1.95 -6.82
CA ALA A 37 -39.52 0.96 -6.25
C ALA A 37 -39.48 -0.35 -7.04
N ARG A 38 -40.64 -0.85 -7.52
CA ARG A 38 -40.68 -2.04 -8.40
C ARG A 38 -40.04 -1.80 -9.76
N LYS A 39 -40.03 -0.56 -10.25
CA LYS A 39 -39.36 -0.21 -11.51
C LYS A 39 -37.85 -0.18 -11.33
N GLU A 40 -37.36 0.37 -10.22
CA GLU A 40 -35.94 0.43 -9.85
C GLU A 40 -35.34 -0.99 -9.70
N GLU A 41 -36.06 -1.90 -9.04
CA GLU A 41 -35.69 -3.31 -8.91
C GLU A 41 -35.60 -4.03 -10.27
N TYR A 42 -36.53 -3.74 -11.18
CA TYR A 42 -36.54 -4.33 -12.51
C TYR A 42 -35.42 -3.77 -13.41
N THR A 43 -35.09 -2.49 -13.26
CA THR A 43 -33.99 -1.86 -14.00
C THR A 43 -32.64 -2.35 -13.54
N SER A 44 -32.40 -2.51 -12.23
CA SER A 44 -31.09 -3.00 -11.76
C SER A 44 -30.84 -4.45 -12.15
N ALA A 45 -31.87 -5.31 -12.09
CA ALA A 45 -31.76 -6.70 -12.54
C ALA A 45 -31.49 -6.81 -14.05
N LEU A 46 -32.07 -5.90 -14.84
CA LEU A 46 -31.84 -5.84 -16.28
C LEU A 46 -30.43 -5.32 -16.61
N GLU A 47 -29.92 -4.34 -15.87
CA GLU A 47 -28.56 -3.80 -16.04
C GLU A 47 -27.50 -4.83 -15.67
N ASP A 48 -27.67 -5.55 -14.55
CA ASP A 48 -26.77 -6.66 -14.17
C ASP A 48 -26.77 -7.77 -15.24
N ALA A 49 -27.96 -8.17 -15.71
CA ALA A 49 -28.06 -9.17 -16.77
C ALA A 49 -27.42 -8.71 -18.08
N LYS A 50 -27.47 -7.42 -18.40
CA LYS A 50 -26.85 -6.84 -19.59
C LYS A 50 -25.32 -6.79 -19.46
N SER A 51 -24.81 -6.36 -18.31
CA SER A 51 -23.38 -6.26 -18.03
C SER A 51 -22.67 -7.62 -18.10
N ARG A 52 -23.38 -8.72 -17.82
CA ARG A 52 -22.85 -10.11 -17.95
C ARG A 52 -22.67 -10.62 -19.37
N VAL A 53 -23.14 -9.89 -20.38
CA VAL A 53 -23.07 -10.29 -21.79
C VAL A 53 -22.52 -9.19 -22.69
N LEU A 54 -22.41 -7.97 -22.16
CA LEU A 54 -21.83 -6.84 -22.86
C LEU A 54 -20.33 -6.79 -22.56
N ASP A 55 -19.57 -6.48 -23.58
CA ASP A 55 -18.15 -6.18 -23.57
C ASP A 55 -18.06 -4.81 -24.26
N THR A 56 -17.86 -3.76 -23.48
CA THR A 56 -18.05 -2.36 -23.92
C THR A 56 -16.83 -1.80 -24.64
N ASP A 57 -15.62 -2.24 -24.28
CA ASP A 57 -14.36 -1.84 -24.89
C ASP A 57 -13.75 -2.90 -25.83
N GLU A 58 -14.44 -4.04 -25.97
CA GLU A 58 -14.13 -5.11 -26.93
C GLU A 58 -12.76 -5.78 -26.68
N ASP A 59 -12.33 -5.85 -25.41
CA ASP A 59 -11.08 -6.49 -25.00
C ASP A 59 -11.22 -8.01 -24.80
N GLY A 60 -12.46 -8.52 -24.72
CA GLY A 60 -12.78 -9.93 -24.52
C GLY A 60 -13.22 -10.30 -23.11
N LEU A 61 -13.34 -9.34 -22.19
CA LEU A 61 -14.00 -9.48 -20.90
C LEU A 61 -15.40 -8.89 -20.95
N THR A 62 -16.32 -9.45 -20.17
CA THR A 62 -17.63 -8.80 -20.00
C THR A 62 -17.54 -7.68 -18.97
N ASP A 63 -18.32 -6.61 -19.12
CA ASP A 63 -18.34 -5.46 -18.20
C ASP A 63 -18.51 -5.92 -16.72
N TRP A 64 -19.27 -7.01 -16.53
CA TRP A 64 -19.51 -7.60 -15.21
C TRP A 64 -18.24 -8.24 -14.63
N GLU A 65 -17.48 -8.97 -15.45
CA GLU A 65 -16.22 -9.60 -15.04
C GLU A 65 -15.18 -8.53 -14.67
N GLU A 66 -15.05 -7.50 -15.49
CA GLU A 66 -14.13 -6.40 -15.25
C GLU A 66 -14.42 -5.72 -13.91
N VAL A 67 -15.65 -5.28 -13.68
CA VAL A 67 -16.00 -4.52 -12.46
C VAL A 67 -16.06 -5.39 -11.21
N ASN A 68 -16.53 -6.64 -11.31
CA ASN A 68 -16.80 -7.47 -10.11
C ASN A 68 -15.73 -8.52 -9.81
N VAL A 69 -14.92 -8.91 -10.79
CA VAL A 69 -13.90 -9.97 -10.64
C VAL A 69 -12.50 -9.37 -10.65
N PHE A 70 -12.19 -8.53 -11.64
CA PHE A 70 -10.82 -8.03 -11.86
C PHE A 70 -10.61 -6.60 -11.36
N ASN A 71 -11.68 -5.88 -11.03
CA ASN A 71 -11.68 -4.45 -10.69
C ASN A 71 -11.03 -3.57 -11.77
N THR A 72 -11.18 -3.96 -13.03
CA THR A 72 -10.74 -3.20 -14.21
C THR A 72 -11.87 -2.30 -14.73
N SER A 73 -11.58 -1.50 -15.73
CA SER A 73 -12.48 -0.50 -16.30
C SER A 73 -13.18 -1.02 -17.55
N ALA A 74 -14.50 -1.25 -17.46
CA ALA A 74 -15.38 -1.66 -18.57
C ALA A 74 -15.60 -0.62 -19.69
N TYR A 75 -14.65 0.29 -19.90
CA TYR A 75 -14.64 1.28 -20.97
C TYR A 75 -13.24 1.46 -21.55
N LEU A 76 -12.25 0.75 -21.01
CA LEU A 76 -10.84 0.85 -21.35
C LEU A 76 -10.30 -0.56 -21.45
N ALA A 77 -10.00 -1.00 -22.68
CA ALA A 77 -9.42 -2.32 -22.91
C ALA A 77 -8.08 -2.55 -22.18
N ASP A 78 -7.42 -1.47 -21.75
CA ASP A 78 -6.17 -1.41 -20.99
C ASP A 78 -6.39 -0.44 -19.83
N SER A 79 -6.63 -0.99 -18.64
CA SER A 79 -7.07 -0.24 -17.46
C SER A 79 -5.96 0.58 -16.81
N ASP A 80 -4.71 0.11 -16.89
CA ASP A 80 -3.55 0.80 -16.33
C ASP A 80 -2.76 1.64 -17.36
N SER A 81 -3.15 1.53 -18.63
CA SER A 81 -2.61 2.28 -19.76
C SER A 81 -1.15 1.96 -20.10
N ASP A 82 -0.70 0.72 -19.89
CA ASP A 82 0.66 0.27 -20.22
C ASP A 82 0.83 -0.25 -21.67
N GLY A 83 -0.28 -0.40 -22.39
CA GLY A 83 -0.37 -0.87 -23.76
C GLY A 83 -0.70 -2.35 -23.92
N ILE A 84 -1.05 -3.06 -22.85
CA ILE A 84 -1.51 -4.45 -22.86
C ILE A 84 -2.98 -4.48 -22.42
N ASN A 85 -3.81 -5.26 -23.10
CA ASN A 85 -5.21 -5.36 -22.72
C ASN A 85 -5.39 -6.15 -21.42
N ASP A 86 -6.39 -5.79 -20.61
CA ASP A 86 -6.69 -6.44 -19.33
C ASP A 86 -6.89 -7.95 -19.50
N LYS A 87 -7.63 -8.36 -20.54
CA LYS A 87 -7.81 -9.79 -20.89
C LYS A 87 -6.50 -10.54 -21.12
N ASP A 88 -5.55 -9.92 -21.80
CA ASP A 88 -4.25 -10.51 -22.16
C ASP A 88 -3.36 -10.65 -20.93
N GLU A 89 -3.43 -9.69 -20.01
CA GLU A 89 -2.71 -9.73 -18.73
C GLU A 89 -3.24 -10.82 -17.82
N ILE A 90 -4.56 -10.93 -17.70
CA ILE A 90 -5.21 -12.00 -16.93
C ILE A 90 -4.83 -13.38 -17.48
N ASP A 91 -4.79 -13.55 -18.81
CA ASP A 91 -4.37 -14.82 -19.43
C ASP A 91 -2.90 -15.16 -19.19
N LYS A 92 -2.05 -14.15 -19.03
CA LYS A 92 -0.64 -14.31 -18.66
C LYS A 92 -0.44 -14.46 -17.15
N GLY A 93 -1.47 -14.19 -16.35
CA GLY A 93 -1.41 -14.16 -14.89
C GLY A 93 -0.68 -12.94 -14.34
N THR A 94 -0.62 -11.84 -15.09
CA THR A 94 -0.19 -10.52 -14.58
C THR A 94 -1.38 -9.77 -13.98
N ASP A 95 -1.11 -8.67 -13.30
CA ASP A 95 -2.13 -7.84 -12.66
C ASP A 95 -2.60 -6.76 -13.65
N PRO A 96 -3.86 -6.78 -14.12
CA PRO A 96 -4.38 -5.85 -15.13
C PRO A 96 -4.57 -4.40 -14.65
N ASN A 97 -4.22 -4.12 -13.39
CA ASN A 97 -4.21 -2.77 -12.84
C ASN A 97 -2.77 -2.31 -12.52
N CYS A 98 -1.78 -3.00 -13.04
CA CYS A 98 -0.38 -2.83 -12.70
C CYS A 98 0.51 -2.66 -13.93
N GLU A 99 0.83 -1.40 -14.20
CA GLU A 99 1.63 -1.09 -15.39
C GLU A 99 2.96 -1.87 -15.41
N GLN A 100 3.27 -2.45 -16.56
CA GLN A 100 4.45 -3.28 -16.75
C GLN A 100 5.74 -2.55 -16.33
N GLY A 101 6.48 -3.18 -15.40
CA GLY A 101 7.74 -2.68 -14.87
C GLY A 101 7.59 -1.66 -13.74
N LYS A 102 6.37 -1.37 -13.28
CA LYS A 102 6.13 -0.69 -12.01
C LYS A 102 5.95 -1.72 -10.88
N ILE A 103 6.16 -1.25 -9.66
CA ILE A 103 5.87 -2.02 -8.45
C ILE A 103 4.46 -1.66 -7.99
N CYS A 104 3.57 -2.65 -7.97
CA CYS A 104 2.18 -2.48 -7.58
C CYS A 104 1.92 -3.17 -6.24
N GLY A 105 0.81 -2.83 -5.58
CA GLY A 105 0.57 -3.18 -4.17
C GLY A 105 0.65 -4.67 -3.82
N SER A 106 0.40 -5.56 -4.80
CA SER A 106 0.56 -7.01 -4.72
C SER A 106 2.04 -7.45 -4.64
N ASP A 107 2.93 -6.74 -5.34
CA ASP A 107 4.36 -7.05 -5.43
C ASP A 107 5.19 -6.45 -4.30
N ILE A 108 4.67 -5.43 -3.60
CA ILE A 108 5.37 -4.79 -2.48
C ILE A 108 5.75 -5.82 -1.41
N ILE A 109 4.93 -6.84 -1.16
CA ILE A 109 5.24 -7.85 -0.15
C ILE A 109 6.47 -8.68 -0.56
N GLY A 110 6.57 -9.10 -1.83
CA GLY A 110 7.73 -9.85 -2.34
C GLY A 110 8.98 -8.99 -2.44
N ALA A 111 8.85 -7.76 -2.96
CA ALA A 111 9.96 -6.83 -3.09
C ALA A 111 10.51 -6.36 -1.73
N VAL A 112 9.65 -6.19 -0.72
CA VAL A 112 10.07 -5.88 0.65
C VAL A 112 10.73 -7.08 1.30
N GLU A 113 10.28 -8.30 1.06
CA GLU A 113 10.89 -9.50 1.64
C GLU A 113 12.29 -9.79 1.04
N GLU A 114 12.50 -9.50 -0.24
CA GLU A 114 13.81 -9.55 -0.89
C GLU A 114 14.72 -8.39 -0.45
N ALA A 115 14.21 -7.16 -0.38
CA ALA A 115 14.97 -6.03 0.14
C ALA A 115 15.33 -6.20 1.63
N GLN A 116 14.45 -6.80 2.43
CA GLN A 116 14.70 -7.08 3.84
C GLN A 116 15.80 -8.13 4.02
N LYS A 117 15.92 -9.13 3.13
CA LYS A 117 17.05 -10.08 3.15
C LYS A 117 18.39 -9.41 2.91
N GLU A 118 18.45 -8.41 2.03
CA GLU A 118 19.68 -7.66 1.79
C GLU A 118 20.02 -6.73 2.96
N ILE A 119 19.01 -6.11 3.58
CA ILE A 119 19.18 -5.29 4.79
C ILE A 119 19.61 -6.15 5.99
N ASP A 120 18.99 -7.31 6.19
CA ASP A 120 19.33 -8.24 7.27
C ASP A 120 20.73 -8.83 7.06
N ALA A 121 21.15 -9.07 5.82
CA ALA A 121 22.51 -9.49 5.50
C ALA A 121 23.53 -8.36 5.77
N ALA A 122 23.19 -7.11 5.45
CA ALA A 122 24.03 -5.95 5.72
C ALA A 122 24.11 -5.61 7.23
N GLN A 123 23.07 -5.87 8.00
CA GLN A 123 23.04 -5.66 9.46
C GLN A 123 23.70 -6.79 10.26
N LYS A 124 23.86 -7.98 9.66
CA LYS A 124 24.55 -9.14 10.26
C LYS A 124 26.04 -9.18 9.96
N ALA A 125 26.51 -8.35 9.03
CA ALA A 125 27.90 -7.97 8.99
C ALA A 125 28.14 -6.98 10.15
N GLU A 126 28.65 -7.49 11.27
CA GLU A 126 29.30 -6.65 12.28
C GLU A 126 30.21 -5.64 11.56
N PRO A 127 30.33 -4.38 12.03
CA PRO A 127 31.16 -3.36 11.39
C PRO A 127 32.63 -3.78 11.42
N GLN A 128 33.04 -4.61 10.46
CA GLN A 128 34.37 -5.18 10.34
C GLN A 128 35.43 -4.13 9.99
N GLU A 129 35.01 -2.90 9.67
CA GLU A 129 35.94 -1.80 9.41
C GLU A 129 36.59 -1.24 10.68
N PHE A 130 35.95 -1.35 11.85
CA PHE A 130 36.62 -0.98 13.11
C PHE A 130 37.49 -2.12 13.64
N THR A 131 37.08 -3.37 13.41
CA THR A 131 37.80 -4.57 13.88
C THR A 131 39.14 -4.78 13.16
N GLN A 132 39.26 -4.40 11.88
CA GLN A 132 40.52 -4.51 11.14
C GLN A 132 41.58 -3.47 11.54
N LEU A 133 41.18 -2.34 12.14
CA LEU A 133 42.11 -1.36 12.71
C LEU A 133 42.63 -1.75 14.10
N ILE A 134 41.92 -2.63 14.82
CA ILE A 134 42.32 -3.12 16.14
C ILE A 134 43.29 -4.31 16.04
N THR A 135 43.31 -5.03 14.90
CA THR A 135 44.22 -6.17 14.71
C THR A 135 45.69 -5.79 14.53
N ASP A 136 45.99 -4.52 14.29
CA ASP A 136 47.36 -4.01 14.23
C ASP A 136 47.92 -3.62 15.62
N PHE A 137 47.05 -3.47 16.62
CA PHE A 137 47.44 -3.15 17.99
C PHE A 137 47.87 -4.40 18.76
N SER A 138 48.99 -4.31 19.50
CA SER A 138 49.46 -5.41 20.36
C SER A 138 48.39 -5.86 21.38
N GLY A 139 48.44 -7.13 21.82
CA GLY A 139 47.47 -7.66 22.79
C GLY A 139 47.43 -6.92 24.13
N GLU A 140 48.54 -6.28 24.53
CA GLU A 140 48.60 -5.41 25.70
C GLU A 140 47.87 -4.07 25.46
N SER A 141 47.99 -3.52 24.25
CA SER A 141 47.28 -2.32 23.85
C SER A 141 45.77 -2.56 23.71
N GLN A 142 45.36 -3.74 23.24
CA GLN A 142 43.95 -4.15 23.25
C GLN A 142 43.40 -4.28 24.67
N ALA A 143 44.17 -4.84 25.60
CA ALA A 143 43.80 -4.88 27.02
C ALA A 143 43.67 -3.47 27.62
N ALA A 144 44.51 -2.53 27.19
CA ALA A 144 44.38 -1.12 27.54
C ALA A 144 43.05 -0.53 27.04
N LEU A 145 42.76 -0.68 25.75
CA LEU A 145 41.52 -0.18 25.13
C LEU A 145 40.26 -0.78 25.77
N ASN A 146 40.27 -2.08 26.09
CA ASN A 146 39.15 -2.74 26.77
C ASN A 146 38.95 -2.21 28.21
N ALA A 147 40.04 -1.86 28.91
CA ALA A 147 39.94 -1.22 30.22
C ALA A 147 39.31 0.18 30.11
N LEU A 148 39.65 0.94 29.05
CA LEU A 148 39.07 2.25 28.76
C LEU A 148 37.59 2.19 28.46
N GLU A 149 37.16 1.23 27.64
CA GLU A 149 35.76 1.01 27.33
C GLU A 149 34.93 0.72 28.60
N GLN A 150 35.54 0.04 29.57
CA GLN A 150 34.93 -0.29 30.85
C GLN A 150 35.05 0.84 31.91
N GLY A 151 35.62 1.99 31.55
CA GLY A 151 35.84 3.11 32.46
C GLY A 151 36.89 2.85 33.55
N ASN A 152 37.76 1.86 33.35
CA ASN A 152 38.87 1.52 34.25
C ASN A 152 40.18 2.15 33.77
N ILE A 153 41.05 2.49 34.72
CA ILE A 153 42.39 3.04 34.42
C ILE A 153 43.31 1.86 34.02
N PRO A 154 43.91 1.87 32.82
CA PRO A 154 44.85 0.83 32.40
C PRO A 154 46.15 0.85 33.23
N THR A 155 46.87 -0.27 33.27
CA THR A 155 48.16 -0.33 33.97
C THR A 155 49.24 0.49 33.26
N PRO A 156 50.32 0.93 33.95
CA PRO A 156 51.42 1.67 33.30
C PRO A 156 51.98 0.97 32.06
N ASP A 157 52.11 -0.36 32.11
CA ASP A 157 52.63 -1.14 30.98
C ASP A 157 51.66 -1.19 29.80
N GLN A 158 50.35 -1.24 30.06
CA GLN A 158 49.30 -1.16 29.05
C GLN A 158 49.27 0.23 28.38
N ILE A 159 49.45 1.30 29.16
CA ILE A 159 49.55 2.67 28.65
C ILE A 159 50.79 2.80 27.76
N ARG A 160 51.96 2.28 28.19
CA ARG A 160 53.18 2.28 27.37
C ARG A 160 53.00 1.53 26.05
N ALA A 161 52.36 0.37 26.09
CA ALA A 161 52.07 -0.42 24.89
C ALA A 161 51.16 0.37 23.93
N LEU A 162 50.13 1.03 24.45
CA LEU A 162 49.22 1.85 23.65
C LEU A 162 49.93 3.06 23.01
N LEU A 163 50.82 3.75 23.74
CA LEU A 163 51.57 4.90 23.23
C LEU A 163 52.57 4.49 22.14
N ARG A 164 53.27 3.37 22.32
CA ARG A 164 54.17 2.82 21.28
C ARG A 164 53.43 2.48 19.99
N ASP A 165 52.28 1.83 20.13
CA ASP A 165 51.45 1.39 19.01
C ASP A 165 50.78 2.56 18.30
N SER A 166 50.47 3.63 19.05
CA SER A 166 50.06 4.94 18.51
C SER A 166 51.17 5.70 17.76
N GLY A 167 52.39 5.15 17.68
CA GLY A 167 53.52 5.69 16.92
C GLY A 167 54.49 6.56 17.72
N ILE A 168 54.40 6.57 19.06
CA ILE A 168 55.35 7.30 19.91
C ILE A 168 56.62 6.44 20.09
N PRO A 169 57.81 6.98 19.78
CA PRO A 169 59.04 6.20 19.87
C PRO A 169 59.40 5.88 21.33
N GLU A 170 60.03 4.71 21.52
CA GLU A 170 60.29 4.10 22.83
C GLU A 170 61.17 4.97 23.75
N ASP A 171 62.04 5.80 23.17
CA ASP A 171 62.84 6.76 23.92
C ASP A 171 61.95 7.76 24.66
N GLN A 172 60.92 8.31 24.02
CA GLN A 172 60.00 9.27 24.64
C GLN A 172 59.06 8.62 25.65
N VAL A 173 58.65 7.38 25.41
CA VAL A 173 57.80 6.63 26.34
C VAL A 173 58.54 6.29 27.64
N ASN A 174 59.84 6.01 27.54
CA ASN A 174 60.70 5.69 28.69
C ASN A 174 61.17 6.92 29.48
N LEU A 175 60.95 8.14 28.97
CA LEU A 175 61.21 9.37 29.72
C LEU A 175 60.16 9.63 30.82
N ALA A 176 58.96 9.06 30.68
CA ALA A 176 57.88 9.21 31.65
C ALA A 176 57.93 8.08 32.71
N SER A 177 57.85 8.47 33.97
CA SER A 177 57.68 7.51 35.08
C SER A 177 56.28 6.89 35.08
N ASP A 178 56.14 5.73 35.72
CA ASP A 178 54.86 5.01 35.87
C ASP A 178 53.78 5.91 36.49
N GLU A 179 54.15 6.76 37.45
CA GLU A 179 53.26 7.71 38.09
C GLU A 179 52.81 8.84 37.14
N GLU A 180 53.73 9.38 36.33
CA GLU A 180 53.44 10.44 35.36
C GLU A 180 52.52 9.95 34.23
N LEU A 181 52.68 8.69 33.81
CA LEU A 181 51.82 8.08 32.79
C LEU A 181 50.37 7.93 33.25
N ILE A 182 50.17 7.52 34.50
CA ILE A 182 48.83 7.42 35.09
C ILE A 182 48.20 8.81 35.23
N GLN A 183 48.96 9.81 35.68
CA GLN A 183 48.47 11.18 35.85
C GLN A 183 48.07 11.82 34.53
N LEU A 184 48.93 11.71 33.51
CA LEU A 184 48.64 12.21 32.16
C LEU A 184 47.37 11.56 31.61
N PHE A 185 47.23 10.25 31.82
CA PHE A 185 46.07 9.50 31.36
C PHE A 185 44.78 9.96 32.08
N GLN A 186 44.82 10.13 33.40
CA GLN A 186 43.69 10.65 34.19
C GLN A 186 43.29 12.07 33.79
N GLU A 187 44.27 12.94 33.51
CA GLU A 187 44.04 14.30 33.06
C GLU A 187 43.28 14.33 31.72
N VAL A 188 43.74 13.56 30.72
CA VAL A 188 43.08 13.46 29.42
C VAL A 188 41.69 12.85 29.53
N SER A 189 41.53 11.80 30.34
CA SER A 189 40.22 11.17 30.58
C SER A 189 39.23 12.10 31.29
N SER A 190 39.70 13.12 32.00
CA SER A 190 38.84 14.10 32.67
C SER A 190 38.40 15.28 31.77
N GLN A 191 39.01 15.43 30.59
CA GLN A 191 38.72 16.53 29.65
C GLN A 191 37.71 16.15 28.54
N GLN A 192 37.27 14.89 28.48
CA GLN A 192 36.21 14.43 27.57
C GLN A 192 34.83 14.39 28.24
#